data_AF-A0A9N8R5V8-F1
#
_entry.id   AF-A0A9N8R5V8-F1
#
_cell.length_a   1.000
_cell.length_b   1.000
_cell.length_c   1.000
_cell.angle_alpha   90.00
_cell.angle_beta   90.00
_cell.angle_gamma   90.00
#
_symmetry.space_group_name_H-M   'P 1'
#
loop_
_entity.id
_entity.type
_entity.pdbx_description
1 polymer ?
#
loop_
_entity_poly.entity_id
_entity_poly.type
_entity_poly.pdbx_seq_one_letter_code
_entity_poly.pdbx_strand_id
1 'polypeptide(L)'
;MVSLTQASTSQEQIALLTFMLFIVCSVLFIRHEQWIPEPMISLPLWRQRPTVAANLASLLASMTLIGLTSFLPMYVQGVLQRSPTIAGLALTMMLVGWRASATMIGFMAA
;
A
#
# COMPACT_ATOMS: atom_id res chain seq x y z
N MET A 1 -2.68 32.07 19.02
CA MET A 1 -3.65 31.86 17.92
C MET A 1 -2.97 31.96 16.56
N VAL A 2 -2.31 33.08 16.23
CA VAL A 2 -1.59 33.25 14.92
C VAL A 2 -0.47 32.22 14.69
N SER A 3 0.21 31.73 15.74
CA SER A 3 1.27 30.71 15.62
C SER A 3 0.76 29.32 15.19
N LEU A 4 -0.46 28.94 15.57
CA LEU A 4 -1.06 27.66 15.16
C LEU A 4 -1.59 27.73 13.73
N THR A 5 -2.07 28.89 13.29
CA THR A 5 -2.51 29.13 11.91
C THR A 5 -1.34 29.16 10.93
N GLN A 6 -0.19 29.73 11.32
CA GLN A 6 1.01 29.68 10.47
C GLN A 6 1.61 28.28 10.36
N ALA A 7 1.52 27.48 11.43
CA ALA A 7 1.93 26.07 11.39
C ALA A 7 1.06 25.25 10.41
N SER A 8 -0.26 25.45 10.40
CA SER A 8 -1.15 24.76 9.45
C SER A 8 -0.95 25.23 8.00
N THR A 9 -0.87 26.54 7.77
CA THR A 9 -0.69 27.09 6.40
C THR A 9 0.67 26.71 5.79
N SER A 10 1.73 26.67 6.59
CA SER A 10 3.06 26.23 6.11
C SER A 10 3.05 24.76 5.73
N GLN A 11 2.33 23.91 6.49
CA GLN A 11 2.21 22.49 6.19
C GLN A 11 1.40 22.23 4.92
N GLU A 12 0.33 23.01 4.67
CA GLU A 12 -0.42 22.95 3.42
C GLU A 12 0.43 23.37 2.21
N GLN A 13 1.23 24.43 2.35
CA GLN A 13 2.15 24.88 1.31
C GLN A 13 3.22 23.83 1.00
N ILE A 14 3.81 23.21 2.03
CA ILE A 14 4.78 22.12 1.85
C ILE A 14 4.11 20.91 1.18
N ALA A 15 2.90 20.55 1.57
CA ALA A 15 2.16 19.44 0.96
C ALA A 15 1.87 19.71 -0.53
N LEU A 16 1.43 20.93 -0.87
CA LEU A 16 1.17 21.34 -2.24
C LEU A 16 2.46 21.37 -3.09
N LEU A 17 3.55 21.90 -2.55
CA LEU A 17 4.86 21.91 -3.23
C LEU A 17 5.37 20.49 -3.49
N THR A 18 5.27 19.61 -2.48
CA THR A 18 5.69 18.21 -2.60
C THR A 18 4.81 17.45 -3.60
N PHE A 19 3.51 17.71 -3.60
CA PHE A 19 2.59 17.13 -4.59
C PHE A 19 2.90 17.61 -6.00
N MET A 20 3.14 18.90 -6.20
CA MET A 20 3.58 19.46 -7.48
C MET A 20 4.90 18.83 -7.95
N LEU A 21 5.88 18.73 -7.05
CA LEU A 21 7.17 18.10 -7.34
C LEU A 21 6.99 16.63 -7.76
N PHE A 22 6.15 15.89 -7.04
CA PHE A 22 5.80 14.51 -7.38
C PHE A 22 5.21 14.42 -8.79
N ILE A 23 4.22 15.24 -9.13
CA ILE A 23 3.62 15.25 -10.47
C ILE A 23 4.67 15.58 -11.55
N VAL A 24 5.50 16.59 -11.32
CA VAL A 24 6.57 16.97 -12.27
C VAL A 24 7.56 15.81 -12.46
N CYS A 25 8.06 15.22 -11.38
CA CYS A 25 8.97 14.07 -11.45
C CYS A 25 8.33 12.86 -12.13
N SER A 26 7.08 12.53 -11.82
CA SER A 26 6.36 11.42 -12.46
C SER A 26 6.17 11.65 -13.96
N VAL A 27 5.80 12.87 -14.38
CA VAL A 27 5.66 13.19 -15.80
C VAL A 27 7.00 13.12 -16.52
N LEU A 28 8.05 13.69 -15.94
CA LEU A 28 9.41 13.62 -16.51
C LEU A 28 9.88 12.18 -16.65
N PHE A 29 9.64 11.34 -15.64
CA PHE A 29 9.98 9.91 -15.65
C PHE A 29 9.26 9.16 -16.77
N ILE A 30 7.93 9.31 -16.87
CA ILE A 30 7.14 8.64 -17.92
C ILE A 30 7.59 9.10 -19.32
N ARG A 31 7.85 10.40 -19.50
CA ARG A 31 8.36 10.92 -20.78
C ARG A 31 9.74 10.35 -21.06
N HIS A 32 10.63 10.29 -20.08
CA HIS A 32 11.96 9.72 -20.29
C HIS A 32 11.89 8.25 -20.71
N GLU A 33 11.06 7.46 -20.04
CA GLU A 33 10.91 6.03 -20.30
C GLU A 33 10.27 5.73 -21.67
N GLN A 34 9.40 6.61 -22.17
CA GLN A 34 8.85 6.50 -23.52
C GLN A 34 9.86 6.81 -24.64
N TRP A 35 10.93 7.54 -24.32
CA TRP A 35 11.93 7.97 -25.31
C TRP A 35 13.14 7.02 -25.38
N ILE A 36 13.33 6.15 -24.39
CA ILE A 36 14.44 5.20 -24.36
C ILE A 36 14.11 3.98 -25.24
N PRO A 37 15.05 3.52 -26.09
CA PRO A 37 14.86 2.35 -26.96
C PRO A 37 14.61 1.03 -26.21
N GLU A 38 15.20 0.87 -25.03
CA GLU A 38 14.99 -0.26 -24.12
C GLU A 38 14.30 0.23 -22.83
N PRO A 39 12.97 0.38 -22.83
CA PRO A 39 12.24 0.80 -21.63
C PRO A 39 12.33 -0.28 -20.55
N MET A 40 12.68 0.13 -19.34
CA MET A 40 12.78 -0.76 -18.18
C MET A 40 11.39 -1.32 -17.78
N ILE A 41 10.36 -0.48 -17.92
CA ILE A 41 8.95 -0.84 -17.79
C ILE A 41 8.32 -0.90 -19.18
N SER A 42 8.03 -2.11 -19.65
CA SER A 42 7.30 -2.29 -20.90
C SER A 42 5.82 -1.91 -20.75
N LEU A 43 5.51 -0.66 -21.10
CA LEU A 43 4.14 -0.13 -21.18
C LEU A 43 3.14 -1.03 -21.94
N PRO A 44 3.53 -1.78 -22.99
CA PRO A 44 2.61 -2.71 -23.66
C PRO A 44 2.12 -3.86 -22.76
N LEU A 45 2.91 -4.31 -21.77
CA LEU A 45 2.50 -5.37 -20.83
C LEU A 45 1.35 -4.90 -19.93
N TRP A 46 1.36 -3.64 -19.53
CA TRP A 46 0.29 -3.03 -18.72
C TRP A 46 -1.03 -2.91 -19.46
N ARG A 47 -1.02 -2.98 -20.79
CA ARG A 47 -2.22 -2.93 -21.64
C ARG A 47 -2.86 -4.31 -21.82
N GLN A 48 -2.19 -5.38 -21.41
CA GLN A 48 -2.72 -6.74 -21.51
C GLN A 48 -3.75 -7.00 -20.38
N ARG A 49 -4.90 -7.57 -20.74
CA ARG A 49 -5.99 -7.88 -19.80
C ARG A 49 -5.53 -8.72 -18.60
N PRO A 50 -4.67 -9.76 -18.75
CA PRO A 50 -4.19 -10.53 -17.62
C PRO A 50 -3.39 -9.69 -16.61
N THR A 51 -2.53 -8.80 -17.08
CA THR A 51 -1.72 -7.91 -16.21
C THR A 51 -2.62 -6.95 -15.43
N VAL A 52 -3.60 -6.33 -16.10
CA VAL A 52 -4.54 -5.41 -15.43
C VAL A 52 -5.38 -6.18 -14.41
N ALA A 53 -5.89 -7.36 -14.76
CA ALA A 53 -6.68 -8.19 -13.85
C ALA A 53 -5.85 -8.66 -12.64
N ALA A 54 -4.60 -9.07 -12.84
CA ALA A 54 -3.70 -9.48 -11.75
C ALA A 54 -3.38 -8.31 -10.80
N ASN A 55 -3.14 -7.11 -11.34
CA ASN A 55 -2.91 -5.92 -10.53
C ASN A 55 -4.17 -5.53 -9.75
N LEU A 56 -5.35 -5.57 -10.39
CA LEU A 56 -6.61 -5.27 -9.72
C LEU A 56 -6.91 -6.28 -8.61
N ALA A 57 -6.70 -7.57 -8.86
CA ALA A 57 -6.84 -8.61 -7.84
C ALA A 57 -5.88 -8.39 -6.66
N SER A 58 -4.62 -8.03 -6.94
CA SER A 58 -3.61 -7.72 -5.92
C SER A 58 -3.99 -6.49 -5.10
N LEU A 59 -4.57 -5.47 -5.75
CA LEU A 59 -5.07 -4.26 -5.11
C LEU A 59 -6.26 -4.58 -4.19
N LEU A 60 -7.26 -5.32 -4.68
CA LEU A 60 -8.41 -5.73 -3.87
C LEU A 60 -8.01 -6.64 -2.70
N ALA A 61 -7.06 -7.55 -2.92
CA ALA A 61 -6.51 -8.39 -1.85
C ALA A 61 -5.83 -7.53 -0.78
N SER A 62 -5.04 -6.53 -1.20
CA SER A 62 -4.35 -5.61 -0.28
C SER A 62 -5.34 -4.71 0.48
N MET A 63 -6.38 -4.19 -0.18
CA MET A 63 -7.45 -3.44 0.47
C MET A 63 -8.17 -4.27 1.54
N THR A 64 -8.49 -5.53 1.21
CA THR A 64 -9.11 -6.47 2.16
C THR A 64 -8.19 -6.74 3.34
N LEU A 65 -6.89 -6.92 3.09
CA LEU A 65 -5.89 -7.17 4.12
C LEU A 65 -5.76 -5.98 5.08
N ILE A 66 -5.68 -4.75 4.56
CA ILE A 66 -5.62 -3.52 5.38
C ILE A 66 -6.90 -3.36 6.22
N GLY A 67 -8.07 -3.61 5.61
CA GLY A 67 -9.33 -3.60 6.33
C GLY A 67 -9.31 -4.61 7.48
N LEU A 68 -8.93 -5.86 7.20
CA LEU A 68 -8.89 -6.91 8.20
C LEU A 68 -7.91 -6.59 9.34
N THR A 69 -6.68 -6.15 9.05
CA THR A 69 -5.69 -5.82 10.10
C THR A 69 -6.12 -4.63 10.96
N SER A 70 -6.88 -3.69 10.41
CA SER A 70 -7.38 -2.52 11.13
C SER A 70 -8.61 -2.85 11.99
N PHE A 71 -9.53 -3.67 11.46
CA PHE A 71 -10.78 -4.01 12.13
C PHE A 71 -10.63 -5.16 13.12
N LEU A 72 -9.70 -6.10 12.92
CA LEU A 72 -9.58 -7.29 13.76
C LEU A 72 -9.28 -6.95 15.24
N PRO A 73 -8.35 -6.04 15.58
CA PRO A 73 -8.12 -5.65 16.97
C PRO A 73 -9.33 -4.93 17.57
N MET A 74 -9.97 -4.08 16.79
CA MET A 74 -11.17 -3.36 17.19
C MET A 74 -12.32 -4.33 17.49
N TYR A 75 -12.50 -5.36 16.68
CA TYR A 75 -13.51 -6.40 16.90
C TYR A 75 -13.21 -7.24 18.16
N VAL A 76 -11.96 -7.65 18.35
CA VAL A 76 -11.54 -8.44 19.52
C VAL A 76 -11.69 -7.65 20.82
N GLN A 77 -11.35 -6.36 20.80
CA GLN A 77 -11.46 -5.50 21.99
C GLN A 77 -12.89 -5.03 22.24
N GLY A 78 -13.61 -4.63 21.19
CA GLY A 78 -14.94 -4.02 21.30
C GLY A 78 -16.08 -5.03 21.40
N VAL A 79 -16.11 -6.04 20.54
CA VAL A 79 -17.23 -7.01 20.46
C VAL A 79 -16.97 -8.20 21.38
N LEU A 80 -15.78 -8.78 21.32
CA LEU A 80 -15.41 -9.94 22.13
C LEU A 80 -15.01 -9.57 23.57
N GLN A 81 -14.91 -8.27 23.89
CA GLN A 81 -14.49 -7.73 25.20
C GLN A 81 -13.21 -8.38 25.76
N ARG A 82 -12.27 -8.72 24.88
CA ARG A 82 -10.97 -9.28 25.28
C ARG A 82 -9.95 -8.18 25.51
N SER A 83 -8.89 -8.51 26.24
CA SER A 83 -7.83 -7.56 26.55
C SER A 83 -7.01 -7.19 25.30
N PRO A 84 -6.38 -5.99 25.27
CA PRO A 84 -5.52 -5.56 24.18
C PRO A 84 -4.37 -6.53 23.89
N THR A 85 -3.87 -7.24 24.91
CA THR A 85 -2.83 -8.26 24.77
C THR A 85 -3.28 -9.41 23.88
N ILE A 86 -4.54 -9.88 24.05
CA ILE A 86 -5.09 -10.96 23.23
C ILE A 86 -5.33 -10.48 21.79
N ALA A 87 -5.78 -9.23 21.61
CA ALA A 87 -5.93 -8.64 20.29
C ALA A 87 -4.59 -8.50 19.56
N GLY A 88 -3.53 -8.08 20.26
CA GLY A 88 -2.17 -8.03 19.74
C GLY A 88 -1.64 -9.42 19.38
N LEU A 89 -1.86 -10.42 20.23
CA LEU A 89 -1.49 -11.81 19.93
C LEU A 89 -2.23 -12.35 18.69
N ALA A 90 -3.50 -12.01 18.51
CA ALA A 90 -4.27 -12.40 17.32
C ALA A 90 -3.68 -11.81 16.03
N LEU A 91 -3.28 -10.52 16.05
CA LEU A 91 -2.56 -9.91 14.93
C LEU A 91 -1.20 -10.59 14.67
N THR A 92 -0.46 -10.92 15.72
CA THR A 92 0.83 -11.62 15.60
C THR A 92 0.67 -12.97 14.93
N MET A 93 -0.35 -13.76 15.33
CA MET A 93 -0.63 -15.05 14.70
C MET A 93 -1.02 -14.91 13.22
N MET A 94 -1.78 -13.87 12.87
CA MET A 94 -2.09 -13.55 11.47
C MET A 94 -0.83 -13.24 10.65
N LEU A 95 0.11 -12.47 11.21
CA LEU A 95 1.41 -12.20 10.58
C LEU A 95 2.25 -13.47 10.43
N VAL A 96 2.22 -14.39 11.39
CA VAL A 96 2.89 -15.69 11.24
C VAL A 96 2.28 -16.50 10.09
N GLY A 97 0.96 -16.46 9.93
CA GLY A 97 0.25 -17.10 8.82
C GLY A 97 0.76 -16.67 7.44
N TRP A 98 0.95 -15.35 7.23
CA TRP A 98 1.51 -14.82 5.97
C TRP A 98 2.92 -15.36 5.68
N ARG A 99 3.77 -15.50 6.71
CA ARG A 99 5.13 -16.04 6.55
C ARG A 99 5.08 -17.51 6.12
N ALA A 100 4.22 -18.30 6.76
CA ALA A 100 4.04 -19.70 6.42
C ALA A 100 3.55 -19.88 4.98
N SER A 101 2.56 -19.10 4.55
CA SER A 101 2.07 -19.12 3.17
C SER A 101 3.17 -18.77 2.16
N ALA A 102 4.01 -17.77 2.45
CA ALA A 102 5.12 -17.40 1.58
C ALA A 102 6.15 -18.54 1.43
N THR A 103 6.48 -19.24 2.52
CA THR A 103 7.36 -20.41 2.48
C THR A 103 6.76 -21.55 1.67
N MET A 104 5.45 -21.83 1.84
CA MET A 104 4.76 -22.88 1.07
C MET A 104 4.75 -22.59 -0.42
N ILE A 105 4.45 -21.35 -0.83
CA ILE A 105 4.49 -20.94 -2.25
C ILE A 105 5.91 -21.05 -2.80
N GLY A 106 6.92 -20.62 -2.02
CA GLY A 106 8.33 -20.71 -2.41
C GLY A 106 8.78 -22.15 -2.65
N PHE A 107 8.28 -23.10 -1.84
CA PHE A 107 8.54 -24.53 -2.05
C PHE A 107 7.86 -25.07 -3.32
N MET A 108 6.66 -24.61 -3.65
CA MET A 108 5.94 -25.04 -4.86
C MET A 108 6.54 -24.49 -6.17
N ALA A 109 7.33 -23.42 -6.08
CA ALA A 109 7.96 -22.77 -7.23
C ALA A 109 9.39 -23.30 -7.51
N ALA A 110 9.93 -24.14 -6.62
CA ALA A 110 11.23 -24.80 -6.75
C ALA A 110 11.06 -26.21 -7.35
#